data_AF-A0A7T5JLV5-F1
#
_entry.id   AF-A0A7T5JLV5-F1
#
_cell.length_a   1.000
_cell.length_b   1.000
_cell.length_c   1.000
_cell.angle_alpha   90.00
_cell.angle_beta   90.00
_cell.angle_gamma   90.00
#
_symmetry.space_group_name_H-M   'P 1'
#
loop_
_entity.id
_entity.type
_entity.pdbx_description
1 polymer ?
#
loop_
_entity_poly.entity_id
_entity_poly.type
_entity_poly.pdbx_seq_one_letter_code
_entity_poly.pdbx_strand_id
1 'polypeptide(L)' 'MARIEVFTAGTYLCEEIVNQVQEAACSKCEVVVYDLHQSNATAEMEEIAKRYGIQSLPCVVLNGKVIDVETLKVEEVR' A
#
# COMPACT_ATOMS: atom_id res chain seq x y z
N MET A 1 3.54 -9.14 -14.41
CA MET A 1 3.72 -7.78 -13.87
C MET A 1 3.05 -7.78 -12.52
N ALA A 2 3.78 -7.40 -11.46
CA ALA A 2 3.18 -7.29 -10.14
C ALA A 2 2.74 -5.85 -9.92
N ARG A 3 1.48 -5.65 -9.51
CA ARG A 3 0.96 -4.33 -9.15
C ARG A 3 0.94 -4.23 -7.63
N ILE A 4 1.55 -3.18 -7.10
CA ILE A 4 1.65 -2.89 -5.68
C ILE A 4 0.93 -1.58 -5.43
N GLU A 5 -0.11 -1.61 -4.60
CA GLU A 5 -0.92 -0.46 -4.27
C GLU A 5 -0.75 -0.15 -2.78
N VAL A 6 -0.30 1.05 -2.44
CA VAL A 6 0.00 1.46 -1.06
C VAL A 6 -1.00 2.51 -0.62
N PHE A 7 -1.78 2.22 0.40
CA PHE A 7 -2.78 3.11 0.96
C PHE A 7 -2.20 3.82 2.18
N THR A 8 -2.17 5.15 2.15
CA THR A 8 -1.54 6.00 3.17
C THR A 8 -2.57 6.95 3.79
N ALA A 9 -2.28 7.44 5.00
CA ALA A 9 -3.11 8.41 5.73
C ALA A 9 -2.37 9.74 6.02
N GLY A 10 -1.22 9.98 5.40
CA GLY A 10 -0.41 11.18 5.63
C GLY A 10 0.36 11.20 6.96
N THR A 11 0.67 10.05 7.55
CA THR A 11 1.45 9.94 8.80
C THR A 11 2.90 9.54 8.52
N TYR A 12 3.82 9.76 9.47
CA TYR A 12 5.24 9.41 9.32
C TYR A 12 5.47 7.91 9.01
N LEU A 13 4.60 7.03 9.52
CA LEU A 13 4.62 5.59 9.22
C LEU A 13 4.35 5.29 7.74
N CYS A 14 3.57 6.14 7.07
CA CYS A 14 3.26 5.98 5.66
C CYS A 14 4.50 6.20 4.79
N GLU A 15 5.32 7.21 5.11
CA GLU A 15 6.56 7.49 4.38
C GLU A 15 7.55 6.31 4.48
N GLU A 16 7.66 5.72 5.66
CA GLU A 16 8.51 4.54 5.88
C GLU A 16 8.04 3.33 5.04
N ILE A 17 6.74 3.04 5.03
CA ILE A 17 6.16 1.93 4.24
C ILE A 17 6.33 2.17 2.74
N VAL A 18 6.11 3.40 2.25
CA VAL A 18 6.28 3.73 0.82
C VAL A 18 7.73 3.51 0.38
N ASN A 19 8.70 3.93 1.19
CA ASN A 19 10.12 3.68 0.91
C ASN A 19 10.43 2.18 0.87
N GLN A 20 9.99 1.40 1.87
CA GLN A 20 10.20 -0.05 1.89
C GLN A 20 9.59 -0.74 0.67
N VAL A 21 8.39 -0.34 0.25
CA VAL A 21 7.75 -0.89 -0.96
C VAL A 21 8.53 -0.51 -2.22
N GLN A 22 9.03 0.72 -2.33
CA GLN A 22 9.86 1.12 -3.46
C GLN A 22 11.18 0.34 -3.52
N GLU A 23 11.81 0.08 -2.37
CA GLU A 23 13.03 -0.74 -2.28
C GLU A 23 12.77 -2.22 -2.62
N ALA A 24 11.60 -2.75 -2.23
CA ALA A 24 11.20 -4.11 -2.55
C ALA A 24 10.67 -4.27 -3.99
N ALA A 25 10.27 -3.18 -4.64
CA ALA A 25 9.72 -3.21 -5.98
C ALA A 25 10.78 -3.57 -7.03
N CYS A 26 10.46 -4.54 -7.86
CA CYS A 26 11.28 -4.92 -9.01
C CYS A 26 11.13 -3.93 -10.18
N SER A 27 12.07 -3.89 -11.13
CA SER A 27 11.98 -3.02 -12.32
C SER A 27 10.77 -3.29 -13.24
N LYS A 28 9.99 -4.34 -12.97
CA LYS A 28 8.76 -4.72 -13.69
C LYS A 28 7.51 -4.61 -12.82
N CYS A 29 7.66 -4.08 -11.61
CA CYS A 29 6.61 -3.93 -10.62
C CYS A 29 6.05 -2.51 -10.74
N GLU A 30 4.72 -2.39 -10.76
CA GLU A 30 4.04 -1.09 -10.80
C GLU A 30 3.65 -0.70 -9.37
N VAL A 31 4.18 0.40 -8.87
CA VAL A 31 3.85 0.91 -7.53
C VAL A 31 2.90 2.09 -7.66
N VAL A 32 1.73 1.98 -7.03
CA VAL A 32 0.69 3.02 -6.99
C VAL A 32 0.50 3.42 -5.54
N VAL A 33 0.53 4.72 -5.25
CA VAL A 33 0.29 5.23 -3.89
C VAL A 33 -1.06 5.93 -3.87
N TYR A 34 -1.95 5.43 -3.01
CA TYR A 34 -3.27 5.97 -2.74
C TYR A 34 -3.24 6.74 -1.42
N ASP A 35 -3.27 8.06 -1.54
CA ASP A 35 -3.32 8.93 -0.37
C ASP A 35 -4.77 9.12 0.08
N LEU A 36 -5.13 8.47 1.18
CA LEU A 36 -6.43 8.57 1.84
C LEU A 36 -6.44 9.61 2.97
N HIS A 37 -5.44 10.49 3.05
CA HIS A 37 -5.50 11.65 3.92
C HIS A 37 -6.67 12.54 3.47
N GLN A 38 -7.43 13.13 4.41
CA GLN A 38 -8.66 13.88 4.12
C GLN A 38 -8.50 14.99 3.06
N SER A 39 -7.28 15.51 2.88
CA SER A 39 -6.97 16.52 1.87
C SER A 39 -6.83 15.97 0.44
N ASN A 40 -6.54 14.69 0.28
CA ASN A 40 -6.20 14.05 -1.01
C ASN A 40 -7.07 12.84 -1.35
N ALA A 41 -7.83 12.32 -0.38
CA ALA A 41 -8.73 11.20 -0.57
C ALA A 41 -9.83 11.54 -1.56
N THR A 42 -9.94 10.76 -2.64
CA THR A 42 -11.09 10.80 -3.54
C THR A 42 -12.04 9.65 -3.22
N ALA A 43 -13.32 9.83 -3.57
CA ALA A 43 -14.35 8.80 -3.37
C ALA A 43 -13.98 7.45 -4.03
N GLU A 44 -13.26 7.48 -5.15
CA GLU A 44 -12.78 6.28 -5.84
C GLU A 44 -11.73 5.53 -4.99
N MET A 45 -10.77 6.24 -4.40
CA MET A 45 -9.75 5.63 -3.54
C MET A 45 -10.37 4.99 -2.30
N GLU A 46 -11.35 5.66 -1.69
CA GLU A 46 -12.10 5.11 -0.57
C GLU A 46 -12.91 3.87 -0.95
N GLU A 47 -13.53 3.86 -2.13
CA GLU A 47 -14.27 2.70 -2.63
C GLU A 47 -13.35 1.51 -2.88
N ILE A 48 -12.18 1.75 -3.48
CA ILE A 48 -11.16 0.72 -3.68
C ILE A 48 -10.69 0.16 -2.34
N ALA A 49 -10.38 1.02 -1.37
CA ALA A 49 -9.96 0.60 -0.04
C ALA A 49 -11.04 -0.24 0.67
N LYS A 50 -12.31 0.18 0.59
CA LYS A 50 -13.45 -0.59 1.11
C LYS A 50 -13.64 -1.91 0.38
N ARG A 51 -13.45 -1.94 -0.94
CA ARG A 51 -13.54 -3.15 -1.78
C ARG A 51 -12.49 -4.19 -1.38
N TYR A 52 -11.30 -3.73 -1.02
CA TYR A 52 -10.24 -4.60 -0.49
C TYR A 52 -10.42 -4.93 1.00
N GLY A 53 -11.36 -4.29 1.70
CA GLY A 53 -11.60 -4.51 3.12
C GLY A 53 -10.52 -3.89 4.01
N ILE A 54 -9.88 -2.80 3.57
CA ILE A 54 -8.86 -2.10 4.33
C ILE A 54 -9.54 -1.41 5.53
N GLN A 55 -9.16 -1.81 6.75
CA GLN A 55 -9.69 -1.25 7.99
C GLN A 55 -8.67 -0.39 8.75
N SER A 56 -7.42 -0.36 8.29
CA SER A 56 -6.32 0.34 8.96
C SER A 56 -5.30 0.82 7.95
N LEU A 57 -4.65 1.94 8.24
CA LEU A 57 -3.62 2.56 7.40
C LEU A 57 -2.36 2.80 8.24
N PRO A 58 -1.15 2.69 7.65
CA PRO A 58 -0.88 2.35 6.24
C PRO A 58 -1.18 0.88 5.90
N CYS A 59 -1.52 0.61 4.62
CA CYS A 59 -1.84 -0.73 4.14
C CYS A 59 -1.25 -0.96 2.74
N VAL A 60 -0.80 -2.18 2.44
CA VAL A 60 -0.23 -2.54 1.13
C VAL A 60 -1.09 -3.61 0.48
N VAL A 61 -1.33 -3.51 -0.82
CA VAL A 61 -2.06 -4.49 -1.62
C VAL A 61 -1.15 -4.94 -2.75
N LEU A 62 -0.92 -6.25 -2.86
CA LEU A 62 -0.12 -6.86 -3.92
C LEU A 62 -1.03 -7.69 -4.82
N ASN A 63 -1.13 -7.32 -6.09
CA ASN A 63 -1.96 -8.00 -7.09
C ASN A 63 -3.42 -8.20 -6.62
N GLY A 64 -3.98 -7.18 -5.97
CA GLY A 64 -5.35 -7.21 -5.44
C GLY A 64 -5.51 -7.99 -4.13
N LYS A 65 -4.42 -8.42 -3.49
CA LYS A 65 -4.43 -9.05 -2.17
C LYS A 65 -3.85 -8.12 -1.12
N VAL A 66 -4.64 -7.81 -0.09
CA VAL A 66 -4.18 -7.05 1.07
C VAL A 66 -3.07 -7.84 1.77
N ILE A 67 -1.95 -7.15 2.01
CA ILE A 67 -0.80 -7.65 2.76
C ILE A 67 -0.71 -6.84 4.04
N ASP A 68 -0.58 -7.57 5.13
CA ASP A 68 -0.46 -7.00 6.44
C ASP A 68 0.91 -6.33 6.60
N VAL A 69 0.91 -5.05 6.98
CA VAL A 69 2.14 -4.25 7.16
C VAL A 69 2.91 -4.63 8.42
N GLU A 70 2.27 -5.27 9.40
CA GLU A 70 2.93 -5.84 10.57
C GLU A 70 3.73 -7.10 10.19
N THR A 71 3.30 -7.78 9.12
CA THR A 71 3.95 -8.95 8.53
C THR A 71 4.95 -8.57 7.42
N LEU A 72 5.12 -7.29 7.10
CA LEU A 72 6.23 -6.76 6.29
C LEU A 72 7.57 -6.80 7.05
N LYS A 73 7.75 -7.77 7.95
CA LYS A 73 9.09 -8.31 8.15
C LYS A 73 9.44 -8.96 6.82
N VAL A 74 10.60 -8.59 6.31
CA VAL A 74 11.24 -9.13 5.11
C VAL A 74 11.51 -10.64 5.32
N GLU A 75 10.47 -11.46 5.43
CA GLU A 75 10.56 -12.91 5.49
C GLU A 75 10.35 -13.45 4.07
N GLU A 76 11.51 -13.61 3.44
CA GLU A 76 11.83 -14.62 2.44
C GLU A 76 10.84 -14.80 1.29
N VAL A 77 11.05 -13.98 0.24
CA VAL A 77 11.04 -14.53 -1.11
C VAL A 77 12.24 -15.48 -1.22
N ARG A 78 12.07 -16.73 -0.74
CA ARG A 78 12.94 -17.87 -1.08
C ARG A 78 12.18 -18.87 -1.93
#